data_AF-A0A1I0TNH6-F1
#
_entry.id   AF-A0A1I0TNH6-F1
#
_cell.length_a   1.000
_cell.length_b   1.000
_cell.length_c   1.000
_cell.angle_alpha   90.00
_cell.angle_beta   90.00
_cell.angle_gamma   90.00
#
_symmetry.space_group_name_H-M   'P 1'
#
loop_
_entity.id
_entity.type
_entity.pdbx_description
1 polymer ?
#
loop_
_entity_poly.entity_id
_entity_poly.type
_entity_poly.pdbx_seq_one_letter_code
_entity_poly.pdbx_strand_id
1 'polypeptide(L)' 'LIRTRDGVMYGVEEREETKRETIVKKALKRVQTQMTEVVRDNIPYLRQSSGTPIYEALQALKGF' A
#
# COMPACT_ATOMS: atom_id res chain seq x y z
N LEU A 1 -34.29 16.84 12.90
CA LEU A 1 -32.98 16.88 12.20
C LEU A 1 -33.16 17.60 10.86
N ILE A 2 -32.65 18.83 10.72
CA ILE A 2 -32.66 19.55 9.45
C ILE A 2 -31.44 19.07 8.66
N ARG A 3 -31.65 18.36 7.53
CA ARG A 3 -30.60 18.07 6.55
C ARG A 3 -30.60 19.21 5.54
N THR A 4 -29.61 20.09 5.59
CA THR A 4 -29.36 21.09 4.54
C THR A 4 -28.82 20.38 3.29
N ARG A 5 -29.18 20.86 2.10
CA ARG A 5 -28.65 20.35 0.82
C ARG A 5 -27.11 20.34 0.82
N ASP A 6 -26.51 21.36 1.43
CA ASP A 6 -25.06 21.48 1.55
C ASP A 6 -24.46 20.40 2.44
N GLY A 7 -25.07 20.06 3.58
CA GLY A 7 -24.60 18.98 4.45
C GLY A 7 -24.67 17.60 3.81
N VAL A 8 -25.58 17.38 2.86
CA VAL A 8 -25.64 16.15 2.05
C VAL A 8 -24.50 16.13 1.03
N MET A 9 -24.15 17.27 0.43
CA MET A 9 -23.02 17.37 -0.50
C MET A 9 -21.68 17.10 0.19
N TYR A 10 -21.42 17.72 1.35
CA TYR A 10 -20.21 17.47 2.14
C TYR A 10 -20.08 15.99 2.54
N GLY A 11 -21.16 15.33 2.96
CA GLY A 11 -21.13 13.91 3.31
C GLY A 11 -20.92 12.97 2.11
N VAL A 12 -21.28 13.40 0.90
CA VAL A 12 -20.98 12.66 -0.34
C VAL A 12 -19.51 12.84 -0.73
N GLU A 13 -18.98 14.05 -0.65
CA GLU A 13 -17.57 14.34 -0.94
C GLU A 13 -16.62 13.59 0.00
N GLU A 14 -16.88 13.61 1.31
CA GLU A 14 -16.09 12.88 2.31
C GLU A 14 -16.13 11.35 2.06
N ARG A 15 -17.29 10.83 1.63
CA ARG A 15 -17.45 9.41 1.29
C ARG A 15 -16.73 9.03 -0.01
N GLU A 16 -16.67 9.93 -0.99
CA GLU A 16 -15.93 9.71 -2.22
C GLU A 16 -14.41 9.84 -2.01
N GLU A 17 -13.98 10.76 -1.15
CA GLU A 17 -12.57 10.92 -0.74
C GLU A 17 -12.06 9.67 -0.02
N THR A 18 -12.80 9.16 0.96
CA THR A 18 -12.46 7.91 1.66
C THR A 18 -12.41 6.68 0.73
N LYS A 19 -13.29 6.61 -0.28
CA LYS A 19 -13.20 5.57 -1.32
C LYS A 19 -11.92 5.69 -2.15
N ARG A 20 -11.57 6.91 -2.58
CA ARG A 20 -10.33 7.17 -3.34
C ARG A 20 -9.10 6.80 -2.54
N GLU A 21 -9.02 7.21 -1.27
CA GLU A 21 -7.93 6.82 -0.36
C GLU A 21 -7.82 5.30 -0.22
N THR A 22 -8.95 4.61 -0.12
CA THR A 22 -8.98 3.14 -0.01
C THR A 22 -8.46 2.47 -1.27
N ILE A 23 -8.81 3.00 -2.46
CA ILE A 23 -8.31 2.50 -3.75
C ILE A 23 -6.80 2.73 -3.84
N VAL A 24 -6.32 3.92 -3.49
CA VAL A 24 -4.90 4.27 -3.51
C VAL A 24 -4.10 3.37 -2.56
N LYS A 25 -4.56 3.16 -1.31
CA LYS A 25 -3.92 2.25 -0.36
C LYS A 25 -3.86 0.82 -0.88
N LYS A 26 -4.94 0.33 -1.50
CA LYS A 26 -4.97 -1.01 -2.12
C LYS A 26 -3.99 -1.12 -3.29
N ALA A 27 -3.90 -0.09 -4.14
CA ALA A 27 -2.98 -0.06 -5.26
C ALA A 27 -1.52 -0.03 -4.78
N LEU A 28 -1.19 0.82 -3.81
CA LEU A 28 0.15 0.89 -3.21
C LEU A 28 0.56 -0.46 -2.61
N LYS A 29 -0.34 -1.12 -1.88
CA LYS A 29 -0.08 -2.45 -1.32
C LYS A 29 0.23 -3.47 -2.42
N ARG A 30 -0.51 -3.47 -3.53
CA ARG A 30 -0.26 -4.36 -4.68
C ARG A 30 1.12 -4.10 -5.31
N VAL A 31 1.47 -2.83 -5.55
CA VAL A 31 2.76 -2.44 -6.11
C VAL A 31 3.91 -2.88 -5.19
N GLN A 32 3.77 -2.69 -3.87
CA GLN A 32 4.76 -3.14 -2.90
C GLN A 32 4.97 -4.66 -2.94
N THR A 33 3.88 -5.44 -3.01
CA THR A 33 3.97 -6.91 -3.14
C THR A 33 4.68 -7.31 -4.43
N GLN A 34 4.33 -6.70 -5.58
CA GLN A 34 4.97 -7.00 -6.86
C GLN A 34 6.46 -6.66 -6.86
N MET A 35 6.86 -5.51 -6.29
CA MET A 35 8.29 -5.17 -6.16
C MET A 35 9.05 -6.20 -5.30
N THR A 36 8.43 -6.70 -4.25
CA THR A 36 9.00 -7.74 -3.39
C THR A 36 9.26 -9.04 -4.17
N GLU A 37 8.32 -9.45 -5.01
CA GLU A 37 8.48 -10.63 -5.86
C GLU A 37 9.59 -10.42 -6.89
N VAL A 38 9.60 -9.28 -7.58
CA VAL A 38 10.63 -8.93 -8.57
C VAL A 38 12.03 -8.93 -7.96
N VAL A 39 12.22 -8.36 -6.77
CA VAL A 39 13.54 -8.35 -6.09
C VAL A 39 13.98 -9.77 -5.74
N ARG A 40 13.08 -10.62 -5.25
CA ARG A 40 13.41 -12.02 -4.94
C ARG A 40 13.72 -12.84 -6.18
N ASP A 41 13.05 -12.58 -7.30
CA ASP A 41 13.26 -13.32 -8.54
C ASP A 41 14.57 -12.90 -9.24
N ASN A 42 14.95 -11.62 -9.14
CA ASN A 42 16.19 -11.11 -9.75
C ASN A 42 17.44 -11.35 -8.89
N ILE A 43 17.28 -11.62 -7.59
CA ILE A 43 18.38 -11.96 -6.69
C ILE A 43 18.08 -13.33 -6.06
N PRO A 44 18.35 -14.45 -6.77
CA PRO A 44 18.01 -15.80 -6.32
C PRO A 44 18.57 -16.15 -4.94
N TYR A 45 19.70 -15.53 -4.57
CA TYR A 45 20.28 -15.65 -3.23
C TYR A 45 19.31 -15.24 -2.11
N LEU A 46 18.48 -14.22 -2.32
CA LEU A 46 17.50 -13.75 -1.33
C LEU A 46 16.31 -14.71 -1.13
N ARG A 47 16.15 -15.73 -2.00
CA ARG A 47 15.18 -16.82 -1.80
C ARG A 47 15.74 -17.95 -0.94
N GLN A 48 17.05 -18.02 -0.76
CA GLN A 48 17.70 -19.06 0.01
C GLN A 48 17.63 -18.74 1.51
N SER A 49 17.64 -19.78 2.35
CA SER A 49 17.57 -19.62 3.81
C SER A 49 18.67 -18.69 4.37
N SER A 50 19.85 -18.67 3.74
CA SER A 50 20.97 -17.79 4.11
C SER A 50 20.78 -16.33 3.70
N GLY A 51 19.96 -16.06 2.67
CA GLY A 51 19.67 -14.70 2.17
C GLY A 51 18.47 -14.04 2.85
N THR A 52 17.62 -14.80 3.55
CA THR A 52 16.44 -14.27 4.26
C THR A 52 16.78 -13.13 5.23
N PRO A 53 17.82 -13.23 6.10
CA PRO A 53 18.15 -12.15 7.02
C PRO A 53 18.55 -10.84 6.32
N ILE A 54 19.21 -10.94 5.16
CA ILE A 54 19.63 -9.79 4.36
C ILE A 54 18.40 -9.16 3.68
N TYR A 55 17.50 -9.97 3.15
CA TYR A 55 16.26 -9.49 2.56
C TYR A 55 15.36 -8.77 3.58
N GLU A 56 15.26 -9.29 4.81
CA GLU A 56 14.53 -8.64 5.90
C GLU A 56 15.16 -7.30 6.31
N ALA A 57 16.50 -7.24 6.39
CA ALA A 57 17.22 -5.99 6.65
C ALA A 57 16.97 -4.94 5.55
N LEU A 58 16.99 -5.33 4.28
CA LEU A 58 16.68 -4.45 3.14
C LEU A 58 15.23 -3.93 3.18
N GLN A 59 14.27 -4.77 3.58
CA GLN A 59 12.89 -4.32 3.77
C GLN A 59 12.75 -3.33 4.93
N ALA A 60 13.46 -3.56 6.04
CA ALA A 60 13.47 -2.65 7.19
C ALA A 60 14.14 -1.29 6.85
N LEU A 61 15.16 -1.28 6.00
CA LEU A 61 15.81 -0.07 5.50
C LEU A 61 14.92 0.74 4.54
N LYS A 62 13.92 0.11 3.89
CA LYS A 62 13.00 0.75 2.94
C LYS A 62 11.98 1.70 3.61
N GLY A 63 12.16 2.00 4.89
CA GLY A 63 11.36 2.91 5.71
C GLY A 63 11.80 4.39 5.65
N PHE A 64 12.48 4.81 4.59
CA PHE A 64 12.73 6.22 4.25
C PHE A 64 12.03 6.56 2.92
#